data_AF-A0A9D2S768-F1
#
_entry.id   AF-A0A9D2S768-F1
#
_cell.length_a   1.000
_cell.length_b   1.000
_cell.length_c   1.000
_cell.angle_alpha   90.00
_cell.angle_beta   90.00
_cell.angle_gamma   90.00
#
_symmetry.space_group_name_H-M   'P 1'
#
loop_
_entity.id
_entity.type
_entity.pdbx_description
1 polymer ?
#
loop_
_entity_poly.entity_id
_entity_poly.type
_entity_poly.pdbx_seq_one_letter_code
_entity_poly.pdbx_strand_id
1 'polypeptide(L)'
;MKKISRRSFLAAMAVLAAGGLAGCAGAADNGLQIIRIGHNQSTNHPTHTGLLAFQEYIMGQLGDKYDVQIFPSELLGSQNEMVQLTQTGAITFCVASNSLLETFSENYTLFNLP
;
A
#
# COMPACT_ATOMS: atom_id res chain seq x y z
N MET A 1 8.16 -49.91 -30.37
CA MET A 1 8.31 -48.50 -29.93
C MET A 1 7.47 -47.62 -30.86
N LYS A 2 6.34 -47.08 -30.40
CA LYS A 2 5.37 -46.36 -31.26
C LYS A 2 5.98 -45.01 -31.68
N LYS A 3 6.15 -44.77 -32.99
CA LYS A 3 6.69 -43.52 -33.54
C LYS A 3 5.71 -42.38 -33.26
N ILE A 4 6.09 -41.47 -32.36
CA ILE A 4 5.31 -40.26 -32.08
C ILE A 4 5.38 -39.37 -33.32
N SER A 5 4.22 -39.05 -33.91
CA SER A 5 4.15 -38.23 -35.13
C SER A 5 4.37 -36.75 -34.79
N ARG A 6 5.01 -35.98 -35.69
CA ARG A 6 5.26 -34.53 -35.51
C ARG A 6 3.98 -33.75 -35.20
N ARG A 7 2.83 -34.18 -35.72
CA ARG A 7 1.51 -33.59 -35.46
C ARG A 7 1.04 -33.81 -34.02
N SER A 8 1.31 -34.99 -33.46
CA SER A 8 1.01 -35.31 -32.06
C SER A 8 1.88 -34.52 -31.08
N PHE A 9 3.14 -34.25 -31.46
CA PHE A 9 4.05 -33.43 -30.66
C PHE A 9 3.65 -31.95 -30.66
N LEU A 10 3.28 -31.41 -31.83
CA LEU A 10 2.81 -30.03 -31.97
C LEU A 10 1.48 -29.79 -31.23
N ALA A 11 0.55 -30.75 -31.26
CA ALA A 11 -0.69 -30.67 -30.50
C ALA A 11 -0.45 -30.67 -28.98
N ALA A 12 0.49 -31.49 -28.49
CA ALA A 12 0.84 -31.52 -27.07
C ALA A 12 1.47 -30.20 -26.60
N MET A 13 2.35 -29.58 -27.39
CA MET A 13 2.90 -28.26 -27.07
C MET A 13 1.84 -27.15 -27.05
N ALA A 14 0.86 -27.19 -27.94
CA ALA A 14 -0.22 -26.21 -27.96
C ALA A 14 -1.12 -26.30 -26.72
N VAL A 15 -1.39 -27.52 -26.24
CA VAL A 15 -2.16 -27.74 -24.99
C VAL A 15 -1.37 -27.30 -23.76
N LEU A 16 -0.06 -27.55 -23.71
CA LEU A 16 0.83 -27.08 -22.63
C LEU A 16 0.94 -25.54 -22.62
N ALA A 17 1.00 -24.90 -23.78
CA ALA A 17 1.03 -23.43 -23.89
C ALA A 17 -0.31 -22.80 -23.46
N ALA A 18 -1.44 -23.40 -23.81
CA ALA A 18 -2.77 -22.94 -23.38
C ALA A 18 -3.00 -23.14 -21.87
N GLY A 19 -2.50 -24.24 -21.30
CA GLY A 19 -2.58 -24.51 -19.86
C GLY A 19 -1.70 -23.59 -19.00
N GLY A 20 -0.56 -23.12 -19.53
CA GLY A 20 0.34 -22.21 -18.83
C GLY A 20 -0.20 -20.78 -18.65
N LEU A 21 -1.12 -20.35 -19.52
CA LEU A 21 -1.72 -19.01 -19.47
C LEU A 21 -2.89 -18.90 -18.48
N ALA A 22 -3.46 -20.02 -18.04
CA ALA A 22 -4.57 -20.04 -17.09
C ALA A 22 -4.14 -19.80 -15.62
N GLY A 23 -2.84 -19.85 -15.32
CA GLY A 23 -2.31 -19.69 -13.96
C GLY A 23 -2.19 -18.25 -13.45
N CYS A 24 -2.31 -17.24 -14.33
CA CYS A 24 -2.13 -15.83 -13.96
C CYS A 24 -3.44 -15.11 -13.59
N ALA A 25 -4.59 -15.77 -13.74
CA ALA A 25 -5.90 -15.16 -13.53
C ALA A 25 -6.45 -15.27 -12.09
N GLY A 26 -5.65 -15.78 -11.15
CA GLY A 26 -6.18 -16.34 -9.89
C GLY A 26 -5.52 -15.85 -8.60
N ALA A 27 -4.83 -14.72 -8.58
CA ALA A 27 -4.62 -14.03 -7.31
C ALA A 27 -5.95 -13.39 -6.93
N ALA A 28 -6.82 -14.17 -6.26
CA ALA A 28 -7.98 -13.62 -5.60
C ALA A 28 -7.47 -12.55 -4.64
N ASP A 29 -7.66 -11.28 -5.02
CA ASP A 29 -7.56 -10.18 -4.08
C ASP A 29 -8.58 -10.50 -2.99
N ASN A 30 -8.10 -10.86 -1.80
CA ASN A 30 -8.95 -11.19 -0.66
C ASN A 30 -9.76 -9.95 -0.19
N GLY A 31 -9.66 -8.82 -0.90
CA GLY A 31 -10.30 -7.56 -0.57
C GLY A 31 -9.67 -6.89 0.64
N LEU A 32 -8.48 -7.34 1.05
CA LEU A 32 -7.72 -6.77 2.16
C LEU A 32 -7.04 -5.48 1.69
N GLN A 33 -7.55 -4.35 2.16
CA GLN A 33 -6.97 -3.05 1.86
C GLN A 33 -5.91 -2.68 2.90
N ILE A 34 -4.65 -2.57 2.46
CA ILE A 34 -3.55 -2.14 3.32
C ILE A 34 -3.51 -0.61 3.39
N ILE A 35 -3.61 -0.08 4.61
CA ILE A 35 -3.53 1.35 4.91
C ILE A 35 -2.14 1.64 5.49
N ARG A 36 -1.24 2.22 4.70
CA ARG A 36 0.13 2.56 5.14
C ARG A 36 0.18 4.01 5.64
N ILE A 37 0.65 4.21 6.86
CA ILE A 37 0.71 5.53 7.51
C ILE A 37 2.13 5.84 7.96
N GLY A 38 2.76 6.85 7.37
CA GLY A 38 4.08 7.34 7.79
C GLY A 38 4.01 8.54 8.73
N HIS A 39 4.89 8.63 9.74
CA HIS A 39 5.06 9.83 10.55
C HIS A 39 6.50 9.99 11.09
N ASN A 40 6.89 11.22 11.42
CA ASN A 40 8.26 11.51 11.87
C ASN A 40 8.54 11.27 13.35
N GLN A 41 7.49 11.21 14.16
CA GLN A 41 7.63 11.11 15.61
C GLN A 41 8.07 9.72 16.09
N SER A 42 8.69 9.64 17.27
CA SER A 42 9.03 8.39 17.95
C SER A 42 7.79 7.62 18.44
N THR A 43 7.96 6.34 18.77
CA THR A 43 6.86 5.46 19.21
C THR A 43 6.25 5.85 20.56
N ASN A 44 6.95 6.64 21.37
CA ASN A 44 6.44 7.19 22.63
C ASN A 44 5.76 8.57 22.47
N HIS A 45 5.70 9.12 21.26
CA HIS A 45 5.04 10.40 21.01
C HIS A 45 3.52 10.24 20.92
N PRO A 46 2.70 11.21 21.41
CA PRO A 46 1.25 11.14 21.36
C PRO A 46 0.65 10.85 19.97
N THR A 47 1.27 11.36 18.90
CA THR A 47 0.89 11.04 17.52
C THR A 47 0.90 9.55 17.24
N HIS A 48 1.96 8.85 17.67
CA HIS A 48 2.06 7.41 17.48
C HIS A 48 0.99 6.67 18.27
N THR A 49 0.78 7.07 19.54
CA THR A 49 -0.28 6.51 20.39
C THR A 49 -1.66 6.69 19.75
N GLY A 50 -1.95 7.87 19.20
CA GLY A 50 -3.21 8.13 18.49
C GLY A 50 -3.39 7.27 17.24
N LEU A 51 -2.31 7.01 16.49
CA LEU A 51 -2.35 6.13 15.33
C LEU A 51 -2.54 4.65 15.71
N LEU A 52 -1.97 4.20 16.82
CA LEU A 52 -2.25 2.85 17.36
C LEU A 52 -3.73 2.70 17.74
N ALA A 53 -4.31 3.71 18.39
CA ALA A 53 -5.74 3.71 18.71
C ALA A 53 -6.61 3.74 17.43
N PHE A 54 -6.18 4.47 16.39
CA PHE A 54 -6.83 4.45 15.08
C PHE A 54 -6.78 3.06 14.44
N GLN A 55 -5.61 2.40 14.46
CA GLN A 55 -5.46 1.03 13.99
C GLN A 55 -6.41 0.07 14.72
N GLU A 56 -6.45 0.12 16.05
CA GLU A 56 -7.34 -0.71 16.86
C GLU A 56 -8.81 -0.48 16.53
N TYR A 57 -9.22 0.79 16.39
CA TYR A 57 -10.59 1.15 16.01
C TYR A 57 -10.97 0.57 14.64
N ILE A 58 -10.12 0.73 13.63
CA ILE A 58 -10.38 0.23 12.27
C ILE A 58 -10.53 -1.29 12.28
N MET A 59 -9.61 -1.99 12.94
CA MET A 59 -9.65 -3.45 13.01
C MET A 59 -10.87 -3.95 13.79
N GLY A 60 -11.24 -3.28 14.89
CA GLY A 60 -12.40 -3.65 15.71
C GLY A 60 -13.74 -3.38 15.05
N GLN A 61 -13.87 -2.25 14.32
CA GLN A 61 -15.16 -1.79 13.80
C GLN A 61 -15.40 -2.16 12.33
N LEU A 62 -14.35 -2.23 11.52
CA LEU A 62 -14.45 -2.48 10.08
C LEU A 62 -14.01 -3.91 9.68
N GLY A 63 -13.54 -4.69 10.66
CA GLY A 63 -13.19 -6.10 10.52
C GLY A 63 -11.98 -6.35 9.63
N ASP A 64 -11.84 -7.61 9.19
CA ASP A 64 -10.65 -8.13 8.49
C ASP A 64 -10.46 -7.62 7.06
N LYS A 65 -11.16 -6.55 6.68
CA LYS A 65 -11.04 -5.90 5.37
C LYS A 65 -9.88 -4.92 5.30
N TYR A 66 -9.36 -4.48 6.45
CA TYR A 66 -8.33 -3.46 6.51
C TYR A 66 -7.14 -3.91 7.35
N ASP A 67 -5.93 -3.64 6.87
CA ASP A 67 -4.68 -3.80 7.62
C ASP A 67 -3.99 -2.44 7.73
N VAL A 68 -3.96 -1.87 8.93
CA VAL A 68 -3.34 -0.56 9.19
C VAL A 68 -1.89 -0.78 9.61
N GLN A 69 -0.96 -0.27 8.82
CA GLN A 69 0.48 -0.37 9.05
C GLN A 69 1.07 1.02 9.33
N ILE A 70 1.64 1.19 10.53
CA ILE A 70 2.18 2.47 11.00
C ILE A 70 3.71 2.43 10.94
N PHE A 71 4.30 3.42 10.27
CA PHE A 71 5.74 3.57 10.08
C PHE A 71 6.22 4.84 10.81
N PRO A 72 6.67 4.73 12.07
CA PRO A 72 7.12 5.86 12.88
C PRO A 72 8.54 6.32 12.50
N SER A 73 9.01 7.38 13.17
CA SER A 73 10.42 7.78 13.18
C SER A 73 11.04 8.01 11.80
N GLU A 74 10.27 8.56 10.86
CA GLU A 74 10.75 8.85 9.50
C GLU A 74 11.26 7.60 8.77
N LEU A 75 10.75 6.41 9.11
CA LEU A 75 11.20 5.15 8.53
C LEU A 75 11.00 5.08 7.00
N LEU A 76 10.03 5.84 6.47
CA LEU A 76 9.76 5.95 5.04
C LEU A 76 10.37 7.22 4.40
N GLY A 77 11.26 7.90 5.12
CA GLY A 77 11.88 9.16 4.73
C GLY A 77 11.35 10.38 5.50
N SER A 78 11.85 11.54 5.11
CA SER A 78 11.44 12.84 5.67
C SER A 78 9.96 13.12 5.40
N GLN A 79 9.38 14.07 6.16
CA GLN A 79 7.98 14.48 5.95
C GLN A 79 7.68 14.92 4.50
N ASN A 80 8.62 15.63 3.84
CA ASN A 80 8.46 16.05 2.44
C ASN A 80 8.35 14.85 1.49
N GLU A 81 9.23 13.85 1.67
CA GLU A 81 9.21 12.62 0.87
C GLU A 81 7.93 11.82 1.15
N MET A 82 7.48 11.73 2.40
CA MET A 82 6.23 11.06 2.75
C MET A 82 4.99 11.73 2.14
N VAL A 83 4.95 13.07 2.03
CA VAL A 83 3.86 13.76 1.31
C VAL A 83 3.87 13.39 -0.17
N GLN A 84 5.03 13.32 -0.81
CA GLN A 84 5.14 12.90 -2.22
C GLN A 84 4.75 11.42 -2.41
N LEU A 85 5.16 10.54 -1.50
CA LEU A 85 4.71 9.14 -1.48
C LEU A 85 3.20 9.03 -1.33
N THR A 86 2.58 9.92 -0.57
CA THR A 86 1.12 9.99 -0.42
C THR A 86 0.47 10.46 -1.72
N GLN A 87 1.02 11.48 -2.39
CA GLN A 87 0.50 11.99 -3.67
C GLN A 87 0.55 10.96 -4.79
N THR A 88 1.57 10.10 -4.81
CA THR A 88 1.68 9.00 -5.79
C THR A 88 0.83 7.77 -5.43
N GLY A 89 0.25 7.74 -4.22
CA GLY A 89 -0.49 6.59 -3.69
C GLY A 89 0.40 5.44 -3.22
N ALA A 90 1.72 5.63 -3.14
CA ALA A 90 2.65 4.62 -2.62
C ALA A 90 2.44 4.34 -1.12
N ILE A 91 2.05 5.37 -0.37
CA ILE A 91 1.49 5.23 0.99
C ILE A 91 0.12 5.87 1.05
N THR A 92 -0.73 5.43 1.98
CA THR A 92 -2.12 5.87 2.08
C THR A 92 -2.24 7.20 2.80
N PHE A 93 -1.48 7.36 3.88
CA PHE A 93 -1.47 8.57 4.68
C PHE A 93 -0.05 8.91 5.13
N CYS A 94 0.19 10.19 5.38
CA CYS A 94 1.31 10.65 6.18
C CYS A 94 0.83 11.69 7.19
N VAL A 95 1.55 11.82 8.30
CA VAL A 95 1.39 12.94 9.23
C VAL A 95 2.48 13.96 8.91
N ALA A 96 2.06 15.15 8.50
CA ALA A 96 2.93 16.26 8.14
C ALA A 96 2.54 17.52 8.92
N SER A 97 3.53 18.35 9.27
CA SER A 97 3.27 19.65 9.89
C SER A 97 2.63 20.64 8.92
N ASN A 98 1.79 21.56 9.42
CA ASN A 98 1.13 22.59 8.60
C ASN A 98 2.13 23.42 7.79
N SER A 99 3.23 23.86 8.42
CA SER A 99 4.27 24.66 7.75
C SER A 99 4.95 23.93 6.60
N LEU A 100 5.03 22.60 6.69
CA LEU A 100 5.55 21.78 5.59
C LEU A 100 4.53 21.67 4.46
N LEU A 101 3.24 21.55 4.76
CA LEU A 101 2.20 21.46 3.73
C LEU A 101 2.09 22.73 2.86
N GLU A 102 2.49 23.90 3.37
CA GLU A 102 2.59 25.14 2.59
C GLU A 102 3.52 25.02 1.38
N THR A 103 4.58 24.19 1.47
CA THR A 103 5.49 23.98 0.34
C THR A 103 4.84 23.18 -0.80
N PHE A 104 3.71 22.54 -0.54
CA PHE A 104 2.95 21.76 -1.52
C PHE A 104 1.69 22.47 -2.00
N SER A 105 1.10 23.36 -1.19
CA SER A 105 -0.03 24.20 -1.60
C SER A 105 -0.20 25.42 -0.70
N GLU A 106 -0.36 26.59 -1.32
CA GLU A 106 -0.68 27.85 -0.64
C GLU A 106 -1.97 27.79 0.18
N ASN A 107 -2.88 26.86 -0.14
CA ASN A 107 -4.11 26.67 0.63
C ASN A 107 -3.84 26.30 2.10
N TYR A 108 -2.70 25.67 2.39
CA TYR A 108 -2.35 25.29 3.75
C TYR A 108 -1.85 26.46 4.60
N THR A 109 -1.48 27.58 3.98
CA THR A 109 -1.06 28.80 4.69
C THR A 109 -2.16 29.34 5.61
N LEU A 110 -3.43 29.11 5.24
CA LEU A 110 -4.58 29.46 6.07
C LEU A 110 -4.47 28.90 7.50
N PHE A 111 -3.91 27.70 7.66
CA PHE A 111 -3.80 27.02 8.96
C PHE A 111 -2.60 27.46 9.81
N ASN A 112 -1.76 28.36 9.29
CA ASN A 112 -0.62 28.94 10.01
C ASN A 112 -0.75 30.46 10.21
N LEU A 113 -1.90 31.03 9.88
CA LEU A 113 -2.19 32.41 10.26
C LEU A 113 -2.25 32.53 11.80
N PRO A 114 -1.69 33.60 12.39
CA PRO A 114 -1.71 33.84 13.83
C PRO A 114 -3.10 34.17 14.39
#